data_AF-A0A1F7YKY4-F1
#
_entry.id   AF-A0A1F7YKY4-F1
#
_cell.length_a   1.000
_cell.length_b   1.000
_cell.length_c   1.000
_cell.angle_alpha   90.00
_cell.angle_beta   90.00
_cell.angle_gamma   90.00
#
_symmetry.space_group_name_H-M   'P 1'
#
loop_
_entity.id
_entity.type
_entity.pdbx_description
1 polymer ?
#
loop_
_entity_poly.entity_id
_entity_poly.type
_entity_poly.pdbx_seq_one_letter_code
_entity_poly.pdbx_strand_id
1 'polypeptide(L)'
;MITEVFFDVETKKLFSEIDKFDPADLGVSIVSLYRRILDENYIEKEGKLMSFWEADFQKLWPIFQEANRIIGFNSINFDVPALEPYTNFPIKKLPHFDIMAKVKDVFGRRISLDSISKETLGREKSDIGVNAVLYWQTGGKENLKKLQRYCDDDVIITKELYDFVLKNGYLHFKDKWNTQRRVDLDFSYPKEKSQKQIGLF
;
A
#
# COMPACT_ATOMS: atom_id res chain seq x y z
N MET A 1 21.03 -5.88 -4.81
CA MET A 1 19.62 -6.13 -5.18
C MET A 1 18.75 -5.49 -4.12
N ILE A 2 17.69 -4.80 -4.52
CA ILE A 2 16.76 -4.10 -3.63
C ILE A 2 15.40 -4.81 -3.71
N THR A 3 14.84 -5.19 -2.58
CA THR A 3 13.50 -5.81 -2.50
C THR A 3 12.48 -4.76 -2.12
N GLU A 4 11.48 -4.56 -2.98
CA GLU A 4 10.31 -3.73 -2.69
C GLU A 4 9.06 -4.62 -2.59
N VAL A 5 8.19 -4.29 -1.64
CA VAL A 5 6.91 -4.97 -1.45
C VAL A 5 5.81 -3.93 -1.48
N PHE A 6 4.87 -4.04 -2.43
CA PHE A 6 3.64 -3.26 -2.47
C PHE A 6 2.55 -4.10 -1.83
N PHE A 7 1.69 -3.53 -0.98
CA PHE A 7 0.63 -4.30 -0.34
C PHE A 7 -0.60 -3.47 -0.05
N ASP A 8 -1.71 -4.19 0.12
CA ASP A 8 -3.02 -3.69 0.53
C ASP A 8 -3.71 -4.79 1.36
N VAL A 9 -4.66 -4.40 2.20
CA VAL A 9 -5.43 -5.33 3.03
C VAL A 9 -6.92 -5.08 2.90
N GLU A 10 -7.67 -6.17 2.87
CA GLU A 10 -9.13 -6.11 3.03
C GLU A 10 -9.54 -6.64 4.38
N THR A 11 -10.62 -6.07 4.92
CA THR A 11 -11.06 -6.31 6.29
C THR A 11 -12.33 -7.16 6.37
N LYS A 12 -12.55 -7.77 7.54
CA LYS A 12 -13.72 -8.64 7.78
C LYS A 12 -14.97 -7.87 8.18
N LYS A 13 -14.81 -6.64 8.66
CA LYS A 13 -15.85 -5.79 9.23
C LYS A 13 -15.70 -4.37 8.72
N LEU A 14 -16.79 -3.61 8.72
CA LEU A 14 -16.77 -2.17 8.54
C LEU A 14 -16.48 -1.45 9.86
N PHE A 15 -16.02 -0.20 9.79
CA PHE A 15 -15.87 0.67 10.97
C PHE A 15 -17.18 0.87 11.76
N SER A 16 -18.34 0.77 11.09
CA SER A 16 -19.66 0.84 11.74
C SER A 16 -20.00 -0.39 12.58
N GLU A 17 -19.23 -1.47 12.48
CA GLU A 17 -19.43 -2.74 13.18
C GLU A 17 -18.47 -2.91 14.38
N ILE A 18 -17.66 -1.90 14.69
CA ILE A 18 -16.72 -1.91 15.82
C ILE A 18 -16.97 -0.72 16.75
N ASP A 19 -16.70 -0.91 18.03
CA ASP A 19 -17.01 0.10 19.07
C ASP A 19 -16.03 1.28 19.06
N LYS A 20 -14.77 0.99 18.73
CA LYS A 20 -13.70 1.99 18.65
C LYS A 20 -13.32 2.20 17.20
N PHE A 21 -12.95 3.43 16.84
CA PHE A 21 -12.42 3.72 15.51
C PHE A 21 -10.94 3.26 15.41
N ASP A 22 -10.69 1.98 15.64
CA ASP A 22 -9.36 1.34 15.64
C ASP A 22 -9.30 0.27 14.53
N PRO A 23 -8.43 0.40 13.52
CA PRO A 23 -8.31 -0.61 12.46
C PRO A 23 -7.96 -2.02 12.96
N ALA A 24 -7.32 -2.15 14.13
CA ALA A 24 -6.98 -3.45 14.72
C ALA A 24 -8.23 -4.32 15.03
N ASP A 25 -9.39 -3.70 15.26
CA ASP A 25 -10.62 -4.39 15.65
C ASP A 25 -11.43 -4.91 14.44
N LEU A 26 -11.09 -4.48 13.23
CA LEU A 26 -11.79 -4.85 12.00
C LEU A 26 -11.55 -6.31 11.61
N GLY A 27 -10.37 -6.84 11.94
CA GLY A 27 -9.87 -8.12 11.43
C GLY A 27 -9.57 -8.05 9.93
N VAL A 28 -8.55 -8.78 9.49
CA VAL A 28 -8.11 -8.80 8.08
C VAL A 28 -8.58 -10.09 7.41
N SER A 29 -9.27 -9.97 6.27
CA SER A 29 -9.71 -11.13 5.49
C SER A 29 -8.62 -11.66 4.56
N ILE A 30 -7.93 -10.76 3.86
CA ILE A 30 -6.90 -11.10 2.88
C ILE A 30 -5.86 -9.97 2.81
N VAL A 31 -4.62 -10.33 2.53
CA VAL A 31 -3.55 -9.40 2.16
C VAL A 31 -3.08 -9.76 0.77
N SER A 32 -3.11 -8.81 -0.15
CA SER A 32 -2.43 -8.95 -1.43
C SER A 32 -1.13 -8.17 -1.41
N LEU A 33 -0.12 -8.68 -2.12
CA LEU A 33 1.14 -7.98 -2.29
C LEU A 33 1.80 -8.26 -3.63
N TYR A 34 2.58 -7.30 -4.08
CA TYR A 34 3.51 -7.44 -5.20
C TYR A 34 4.93 -7.31 -4.66
N ARG A 35 5.68 -8.41 -4.70
CA ARG A 35 7.10 -8.41 -4.34
C ARG A 35 7.91 -8.25 -5.62
N ARG A 36 8.84 -7.30 -5.64
CA ARG A 36 9.81 -7.17 -6.73
C ARG A 36 11.24 -7.07 -6.24
N ILE A 37 12.15 -7.53 -7.08
CA ILE A 37 13.59 -7.38 -6.89
C ILE A 37 14.14 -6.47 -8.00
N LEU A 38 14.82 -5.41 -7.58
CA LEU A 38 15.50 -4.46 -8.45
C LEU A 38 17.02 -4.68 -8.41
N ASP A 39 17.68 -4.42 -9.54
CA ASP A 39 19.15 -4.29 -9.58
C ASP A 39 19.63 -2.92 -9.04
N GLU A 40 20.94 -2.70 -9.05
CA GLU A 40 21.56 -1.44 -8.59
C GLU A 40 21.16 -0.20 -9.41
N ASN A 41 20.64 -0.40 -10.63
CA ASN A 41 20.13 0.66 -11.49
C ASN A 41 18.60 0.83 -11.36
N TYR A 42 17.99 0.23 -10.33
CA TYR A 42 16.55 0.22 -10.09
C TYR A 42 15.73 -0.44 -11.21
N ILE A 43 16.34 -1.34 -11.99
CA ILE A 43 15.64 -2.09 -13.03
C ILE A 43 15.04 -3.36 -12.41
N GLU A 44 13.73 -3.55 -12.58
CA GLU A 44 13.02 -4.73 -12.12
C GLU A 44 13.49 -5.99 -12.85
N LYS A 45 13.97 -6.99 -12.09
CA LYS A 45 14.41 -8.29 -12.61
C LYS A 45 13.40 -9.39 -12.36
N GLU A 46 12.73 -9.31 -11.22
CA GLU A 46 11.73 -10.28 -10.79
C GLU A 46 10.57 -9.53 -10.14
N GLY A 47 9.35 -9.98 -10.42
CA GLY A 47 8.13 -9.40 -9.89
C GLY A 47 7.05 -10.46 -9.77
N LYS A 48 6.37 -10.50 -8.62
CA LYS A 48 5.33 -11.50 -8.35
C LYS A 48 4.22 -10.93 -7.48
N LEU A 49 3.00 -11.03 -8.00
CA LEU A 49 1.77 -10.82 -7.25
C LEU A 49 1.42 -12.09 -6.45
N MET A 50 1.07 -11.92 -5.19
CA MET A 50 0.69 -12.99 -4.26
C MET A 50 -0.42 -12.49 -3.35
N SER A 51 -1.32 -13.38 -2.94
CA SER A 51 -2.41 -13.06 -2.02
C SER A 51 -2.45 -14.11 -0.92
N PHE A 52 -2.65 -13.68 0.32
CA PHE A 52 -2.62 -14.51 1.51
C PHE A 52 -3.93 -14.33 2.26
N TRP A 53 -4.65 -15.42 2.45
CA TRP A 53 -5.78 -15.44 3.38
C TRP A 53 -5.26 -15.45 4.82
N GLU A 54 -6.10 -15.09 5.79
CA GLU A 54 -5.70 -15.00 7.20
C GLU A 54 -4.92 -16.23 7.72
N ALA A 55 -5.35 -17.44 7.34
CA ALA A 55 -4.69 -18.69 7.73
C ALA A 55 -3.25 -18.83 7.19
N ASP A 56 -2.91 -18.10 6.13
CA ASP A 56 -1.61 -18.14 5.46
C ASP A 56 -0.69 -16.98 5.84
N PHE A 57 -1.09 -16.08 6.76
CA PHE A 57 -0.29 -14.92 7.15
C PHE A 57 1.10 -15.28 7.70
N GLN A 58 1.32 -16.48 8.23
CA GLN A 58 2.67 -16.91 8.61
C GLN A 58 3.67 -16.88 7.44
N LYS A 59 3.20 -17.05 6.20
CA LYS A 59 4.02 -16.97 4.97
C LYS A 59 4.27 -15.53 4.51
N LEU A 60 3.44 -14.58 4.96
CA LEU A 60 3.54 -13.15 4.63
C LEU A 60 4.73 -12.49 5.33
N TRP A 61 4.97 -12.84 6.59
CA TRP A 61 5.93 -12.12 7.44
C TRP A 61 7.38 -12.14 6.97
N PRO A 62 7.94 -13.28 6.50
CA PRO A 62 9.29 -13.29 5.95
C PRO A 62 9.45 -12.32 4.77
N ILE A 63 8.43 -12.20 3.91
CA ILE A 63 8.45 -11.29 2.75
C ILE A 63 8.55 -9.83 3.21
N PHE A 64 7.79 -9.46 4.24
CA PHE A 64 7.81 -8.11 4.81
C PHE A 64 9.14 -7.81 5.52
N GLN A 65 9.70 -8.79 6.25
CA GLN A 65 10.95 -8.62 6.99
C GLN A 65 12.18 -8.52 6.07
N GLU A 66 12.14 -9.15 4.90
CA GLU A 66 13.20 -9.06 3.87
C GLU A 66 13.15 -7.76 3.05
N ALA A 67 12.03 -7.04 3.08
CA ALA A 67 11.83 -5.87 2.22
C ALA A 67 12.71 -4.70 2.64
N ASN A 68 13.40 -4.09 1.66
CA ASN A 68 14.11 -2.83 1.87
C ASN A 68 13.14 -1.63 1.97
N ARG A 69 11.95 -1.76 1.35
CA ARG A 69 10.86 -0.80 1.43
C ARG A 69 9.52 -1.52 1.27
N ILE A 70 8.57 -1.19 2.13
CA ILE A 70 7.18 -1.68 2.09
C ILE A 70 6.28 -0.52 1.69
N ILE A 71 5.69 -0.58 0.52
CA ILE A 71 4.91 0.50 -0.09
C ILE A 71 3.42 0.18 0.04
N GLY A 72 2.63 1.17 0.47
CA GLY A 72 1.17 1.07 0.47
C GLY A 72 0.50 2.43 0.29
N PHE A 73 -0.82 2.44 0.35
CA PHE A 73 -1.62 3.65 0.22
C PHE A 73 -2.49 3.85 1.47
N ASN A 74 -2.18 4.86 2.30
CA ASN A 74 -2.74 5.00 3.65
C ASN A 74 -2.37 3.85 4.61
N SER A 75 -1.38 3.03 4.24
CA SER A 75 -1.01 1.83 4.99
C SER A 75 -0.49 2.09 6.38
N ILE A 76 0.18 3.21 6.63
CA ILE A 76 0.70 3.53 7.97
C ILE A 76 -0.45 3.77 8.96
N ASN A 77 -1.57 4.33 8.51
CA ASN A 77 -2.71 4.67 9.37
C ASN A 77 -3.85 3.64 9.34
N PHE A 78 -3.80 2.65 8.44
CA PHE A 78 -4.87 1.68 8.26
C PHE A 78 -4.35 0.25 8.26
N ASP A 79 -3.68 -0.17 7.19
CA ASP A 79 -3.25 -1.54 6.96
C ASP A 79 -2.28 -2.06 8.04
N VAL A 80 -1.29 -1.25 8.41
CA VAL A 80 -0.28 -1.62 9.41
C VAL A 80 -0.91 -1.79 10.79
N PRO A 81 -1.75 -0.88 11.31
CA PRO A 81 -2.54 -1.12 12.51
C PRO A 81 -3.47 -2.33 12.40
N ALA A 82 -4.13 -2.54 11.26
CA ALA A 82 -5.04 -3.68 11.06
C ALA A 82 -4.31 -5.03 11.11
N LEU A 83 -3.05 -5.09 10.66
CA LEU A 83 -2.20 -6.28 10.70
C LEU A 83 -1.50 -6.50 12.06
N GLU A 84 -1.44 -5.48 12.93
CA GLU A 84 -0.73 -5.56 14.20
C GLU A 84 -1.15 -6.76 15.08
N PRO A 85 -2.45 -7.10 15.22
CA PRO A 85 -2.90 -8.27 16.00
C PRO A 85 -2.40 -9.62 15.48
N TYR A 86 -1.92 -9.68 14.22
CA TYR A 86 -1.52 -10.91 13.54
C TYR A 86 -0.01 -11.18 13.61
N THR A 87 0.77 -10.29 14.24
CA THR A 87 2.23 -10.37 14.26
C THR A 87 2.79 -10.41 15.68
N ASN A 88 3.88 -11.16 15.88
CA ASN A 88 4.61 -11.21 17.16
C ASN A 88 5.87 -10.32 17.16
N PHE A 89 6.00 -9.43 16.19
CA PHE A 89 7.11 -8.50 16.06
C PHE A 89 6.56 -7.12 15.72
N PRO A 90 7.31 -6.02 15.97
CA PRO A 90 6.78 -4.68 15.78
C PRO A 90 6.71 -4.31 14.28
N ILE A 91 5.65 -4.72 13.58
CA ILE A 91 5.44 -4.47 12.14
C ILE A 91 5.54 -2.97 11.77
N LYS A 92 5.17 -2.08 12.70
CA LYS A 92 5.32 -0.62 12.56
C LYS A 92 6.77 -0.14 12.37
N LYS A 93 7.77 -0.93 12.78
CA LYS A 93 9.20 -0.60 12.64
C LYS A 93 9.80 -1.00 11.29
N LEU A 94 9.05 -1.71 10.45
CA LEU A 94 9.50 -2.06 9.10
C LEU A 94 9.59 -0.79 8.21
N PRO A 95 10.34 -0.83 7.08
CA PRO A 95 10.62 0.35 6.26
C PRO A 95 9.41 0.76 5.39
N HIS A 96 8.35 1.24 6.03
CA HIS A 96 7.10 1.65 5.38
C HIS A 96 7.25 2.94 4.57
N PHE A 97 6.59 2.97 3.42
CA PHE A 97 6.45 4.10 2.53
C PHE A 97 4.98 4.25 2.13
N ASP A 98 4.33 5.32 2.59
CA ASP A 98 2.91 5.56 2.37
C ASP A 98 2.71 6.69 1.35
N ILE A 99 2.14 6.35 0.19
CA ILE A 99 1.91 7.30 -0.92
C ILE A 99 0.95 8.41 -0.49
N MET A 100 -0.12 8.09 0.24
CA MET A 100 -1.10 9.09 0.68
C MET A 100 -0.48 10.03 1.71
N ALA A 101 0.39 9.52 2.59
CA ALA A 101 1.15 10.36 3.52
C ALA A 101 2.03 11.36 2.76
N LYS A 102 2.77 10.92 1.73
CA LYS A 102 3.59 11.81 0.89
C LYS A 102 2.77 12.88 0.17
N VAL A 103 1.61 12.50 -0.38
CA VAL A 103 0.67 13.47 -0.98
C VAL A 103 0.20 14.47 0.06
N LYS A 104 -0.19 14.01 1.26
CA LYS A 104 -0.64 14.88 2.35
C LYS A 104 0.46 15.84 2.81
N ASP A 105 1.71 15.39 2.90
CA ASP A 105 2.84 16.21 3.34
C ASP A 105 3.09 17.40 2.40
N VAL A 106 2.96 17.18 1.08
CA VAL A 106 3.19 18.24 0.08
C VAL A 106 1.95 19.09 -0.16
N PHE A 107 0.79 18.46 -0.32
CA PHE A 107 -0.44 19.15 -0.72
C PHE A 107 -1.28 19.65 0.48
N GLY A 108 -1.09 19.08 1.67
CA GLY A 108 -1.79 19.46 2.89
C GLY A 108 -3.13 18.74 3.13
N ARG A 109 -3.57 17.84 2.23
CA ARG A 109 -4.79 17.03 2.43
C ARG A 109 -4.61 15.60 1.91
N ARG A 110 -5.42 14.69 2.46
CA ARG A 110 -5.54 13.31 1.98
C ARG A 110 -6.37 13.27 0.70
N ILE A 111 -5.93 12.49 -0.29
CA ILE A 111 -6.63 12.22 -1.54
C ILE A 111 -6.80 10.71 -1.65
N SER A 112 -7.93 10.23 -2.15
CA SER A 112 -8.17 8.79 -2.31
C SER A 112 -7.33 8.19 -3.43
N LEU A 113 -7.05 6.89 -3.31
CA LEU A 113 -6.35 6.11 -4.34
C LEU A 113 -7.06 6.25 -5.69
N ASP A 114 -8.38 6.07 -5.70
CA ASP A 114 -9.24 6.17 -6.90
C ASP A 114 -9.13 7.53 -7.59
N SER A 115 -9.18 8.63 -6.82
CA SER A 115 -9.08 9.99 -7.39
C SER A 115 -7.71 10.24 -8.03
N ILE A 116 -6.64 9.71 -7.44
CA ILE A 116 -5.30 9.82 -8.00
C ILE A 116 -5.13 8.89 -9.21
N SER A 117 -5.55 7.63 -9.12
CA SER A 117 -5.36 6.64 -10.18
C SER A 117 -6.12 6.99 -11.44
N LYS A 118 -7.35 7.51 -11.30
CA LYS A 118 -8.15 7.96 -12.43
C LYS A 118 -7.47 9.07 -13.21
N GLU A 119 -6.99 10.10 -12.53
CA GLU A 119 -6.43 11.28 -13.19
C GLU A 119 -4.96 11.10 -13.59
N THR A 120 -4.21 10.23 -12.91
CA THR A 120 -2.79 9.97 -13.23
C THR A 120 -2.62 8.85 -14.26
N LEU A 121 -3.34 7.75 -14.11
CA LEU A 121 -3.16 6.53 -14.92
C LEU A 121 -4.29 6.31 -15.92
N GLY A 122 -5.37 7.10 -15.88
CA GLY A 122 -6.55 6.90 -16.72
C GLY A 122 -7.36 5.64 -16.35
N ARG A 123 -7.12 5.06 -15.16
CA ARG A 123 -7.81 3.85 -14.69
C ARG A 123 -9.00 4.22 -13.81
N GLU A 124 -10.18 3.78 -14.20
CA GLU A 124 -11.35 3.74 -13.32
C GLU A 124 -11.32 2.43 -12.53
N LYS A 125 -11.55 2.48 -11.20
CA LYS A 125 -11.73 1.26 -10.42
C LYS A 125 -12.93 0.47 -10.95
N SER A 126 -12.78 -0.85 -11.05
CA SER A 126 -13.86 -1.74 -11.47
C SER A 126 -14.96 -1.89 -10.41
N ASP A 127 -14.69 -1.53 -9.15
CA ASP A 127 -15.63 -1.69 -8.04
C ASP A 127 -15.34 -0.75 -6.84
N ILE A 128 -16.33 -0.59 -5.95
CA ILE A 128 -16.25 0.28 -4.75
C ILE A 128 -15.84 -0.58 -3.54
N GLY A 129 -14.90 -0.09 -2.70
CA GLY A 129 -14.33 -0.86 -1.57
C GLY A 129 -15.34 -1.36 -0.53
N VAL A 130 -16.54 -0.77 -0.46
CA VAL A 130 -17.66 -1.29 0.36
C VAL A 130 -18.05 -2.71 -0.02
N ASN A 131 -17.84 -3.10 -1.29
CA ASN A 131 -18.15 -4.44 -1.76
C ASN A 131 -17.17 -5.49 -1.24
N ALA A 132 -15.95 -5.14 -0.82
CA ALA A 132 -14.96 -6.09 -0.34
C ALA A 132 -15.38 -6.79 0.96
N VAL A 133 -15.80 -6.01 1.98
CA VAL A 133 -16.33 -6.58 3.24
C VAL A 133 -17.58 -7.41 2.96
N LEU A 134 -18.46 -6.96 2.07
CA LEU A 134 -19.66 -7.72 1.68
C LEU A 134 -19.29 -9.05 1.00
N TYR A 135 -18.28 -9.08 0.14
CA TYR A 135 -17.79 -10.30 -0.49
C TYR A 135 -17.23 -11.29 0.53
N TRP A 136 -16.53 -10.79 1.55
CA TRP A 136 -16.07 -11.61 2.66
C TRP A 136 -17.25 -12.20 3.45
N GLN A 137 -18.21 -11.35 3.86
CA GLN A 137 -19.35 -11.75 4.70
C GLN A 137 -20.30 -12.73 3.98
N THR A 138 -20.55 -12.51 2.69
CA THR A 138 -21.39 -13.41 1.87
C THR A 138 -20.67 -14.71 1.53
N GLY A 139 -19.33 -14.68 1.44
CA GLY A 139 -18.51 -15.86 1.18
C GLY A 139 -18.82 -16.55 -0.15
N GLY A 140 -18.34 -17.79 -0.29
CA GLY A 140 -18.46 -18.56 -1.53
C GLY A 140 -17.38 -18.24 -2.55
N LYS A 141 -17.09 -19.21 -3.42
CA LYS A 141 -15.93 -19.19 -4.32
C LYS A 141 -15.86 -17.93 -5.20
N GLU A 142 -16.99 -17.50 -5.75
CA GLU A 142 -17.03 -16.34 -6.65
C GLU A 142 -16.81 -15.01 -5.92
N ASN A 143 -17.39 -14.82 -4.73
CA ASN A 143 -17.19 -13.60 -3.95
C ASN A 143 -15.77 -13.52 -3.39
N LEU A 144 -15.21 -14.63 -2.91
CA LEU A 144 -13.80 -14.66 -2.48
C LEU A 144 -12.85 -14.36 -3.63
N LYS A 145 -13.17 -14.80 -4.85
CA LYS A 145 -12.39 -14.43 -6.05
C LYS A 145 -12.49 -12.94 -6.37
N LYS A 146 -13.67 -12.32 -6.22
CA LYS A 146 -13.84 -10.87 -6.39
C LYS A 146 -13.09 -10.08 -5.32
N LEU A 147 -13.16 -10.52 -4.06
CA LEU A 147 -12.42 -9.93 -2.95
C LEU A 147 -10.91 -9.96 -3.20
N GLN A 148 -10.37 -11.12 -3.57
CA GLN A 148 -8.95 -11.23 -3.92
C GLN A 148 -8.61 -10.32 -5.11
N ARG A 149 -9.45 -10.31 -6.16
CA ARG A 149 -9.23 -9.46 -7.32
C ARG A 149 -9.19 -7.97 -6.97
N TYR A 150 -10.06 -7.54 -6.06
CA TYR A 150 -10.12 -6.17 -5.60
C TYR A 150 -8.82 -5.75 -4.89
N CYS A 151 -8.38 -6.55 -3.92
CA CYS A 151 -7.13 -6.31 -3.19
C CYS A 151 -5.90 -6.38 -4.13
N ASP A 152 -5.88 -7.35 -5.04
CA ASP A 152 -4.84 -7.47 -6.09
C ASP A 152 -4.77 -6.21 -6.97
N ASP A 153 -5.92 -5.69 -7.42
CA ASP A 153 -5.98 -4.49 -8.28
C ASP A 153 -5.48 -3.25 -7.52
N ASP A 154 -5.78 -3.10 -6.22
CA ASP A 154 -5.29 -1.98 -5.40
C ASP A 154 -3.77 -2.00 -5.21
N VAL A 155 -3.19 -3.19 -5.04
CA VAL A 155 -1.73 -3.38 -5.02
C VAL A 155 -1.10 -2.97 -6.35
N ILE A 156 -1.68 -3.39 -7.48
CA ILE A 156 -1.15 -3.06 -8.80
C ILE A 156 -1.26 -1.57 -9.09
N ILE A 157 -2.39 -0.94 -8.76
CA ILE A 157 -2.56 0.51 -8.91
C ILE A 157 -1.54 1.25 -8.04
N THR A 158 -1.33 0.81 -6.79
CA THR A 158 -0.34 1.41 -5.88
C THR A 158 1.07 1.32 -6.46
N LYS A 159 1.47 0.16 -7.00
CA LYS A 159 2.75 -0.02 -7.70
C LYS A 159 2.89 0.92 -8.89
N GLU A 160 1.87 0.99 -9.74
CA GLU A 160 1.90 1.80 -10.96
C GLU A 160 1.97 3.30 -10.65
N LEU A 161 1.28 3.77 -9.60
CA LEU A 161 1.41 5.15 -9.13
C LEU A 161 2.81 5.46 -8.62
N TYR A 162 3.38 4.53 -7.85
CA TYR A 162 4.74 4.68 -7.36
C TYR A 162 5.76 4.75 -8.50
N ASP A 163 5.67 3.83 -9.47
CA ASP A 163 6.51 3.81 -10.67
C ASP A 163 6.31 5.08 -11.53
N PHE A 164 5.07 5.57 -11.63
CA PHE A 164 4.77 6.81 -12.33
C PHE A 164 5.50 8.00 -11.70
N VAL A 165 5.48 8.12 -10.37
CA VAL A 165 6.18 9.21 -9.68
C VAL A 165 7.70 9.07 -9.82
N LEU A 166 8.27 7.87 -9.71
CA LEU A 166 9.71 7.68 -9.93
C LEU A 166 10.15 8.15 -11.32
N LYS A 167 9.30 7.98 -12.34
CA LYS A 167 9.58 8.39 -13.71
C LYS A 167 9.29 9.87 -13.97
N ASN A 168 8.20 10.41 -13.43
CA ASN A 168 7.65 11.70 -13.84
C ASN A 168 7.73 12.79 -12.76
N GLY A 169 7.86 12.42 -11.48
CA GLY A 169 7.99 13.34 -10.35
C GLY A 169 6.70 14.02 -9.90
N TYR A 170 5.52 13.52 -10.30
CA TYR A 170 4.24 14.11 -9.90
C TYR A 170 3.07 13.12 -9.94
N LEU A 171 1.94 13.51 -9.36
CA LEU A 171 0.63 12.87 -9.51
C LEU A 171 -0.45 13.91 -9.88
N HIS A 172 -1.49 13.46 -10.58
CA HIS A 172 -2.69 14.24 -10.87
C HIS A 172 -3.89 13.72 -10.09
N PHE A 173 -4.81 14.62 -9.75
CA PHE A 173 -6.10 14.30 -9.12
C PHE A 173 -7.07 15.46 -9.28
N LYS A 174 -8.36 15.26 -8.97
CA LYS A 174 -9.36 16.34 -8.95
C LYS A 174 -9.64 16.79 -7.52
N ASP A 175 -9.72 18.09 -7.32
CA ASP A 175 -10.13 18.64 -6.03
C ASP A 175 -11.65 18.59 -5.82
N LYS A 176 -12.11 19.03 -4.65
CA LYS A 176 -13.54 19.08 -4.30
C LYS A 176 -14.39 19.98 -5.21
N TRP A 177 -13.77 20.80 -6.06
CA TRP A 177 -14.44 21.63 -7.06
C TRP A 177 -14.26 21.07 -8.48
N ASN A 178 -13.92 19.78 -8.60
CA ASN A 178 -13.70 19.08 -9.86
C ASN A 178 -12.57 19.68 -10.73
N THR A 179 -11.69 20.48 -10.12
CA THR A 179 -10.55 21.09 -10.81
C THR A 179 -9.37 20.14 -10.77
N GLN A 180 -8.76 19.88 -11.92
CA GLN A 180 -7.56 19.07 -12.00
C GLN A 180 -6.39 19.77 -11.30
N ARG A 181 -5.72 19.04 -10.42
CA ARG A 181 -4.55 19.47 -9.65
C ARG A 181 -3.39 18.54 -9.92
N ARG A 182 -2.18 19.07 -9.75
CA ARG A 182 -0.92 18.33 -9.77
C ARG A 182 -0.25 18.49 -8.42
N VAL A 183 0.38 17.42 -7.93
CA VAL A 183 1.26 17.44 -6.76
C VAL A 183 2.61 16.89 -7.18
N ASP A 184 3.67 17.68 -7.00
CA ASP A 184 5.04 17.25 -7.26
C ASP A 184 5.55 16.41 -6.09
N LEU A 185 6.20 15.29 -6.40
CA LEU A 185 6.59 14.27 -5.44
C LEU A 185 7.95 13.68 -5.78
N ASP A 186 8.70 13.32 -4.75
CA ASP A 186 9.96 12.60 -4.89
C ASP A 186 9.90 11.29 -4.09
N PHE A 187 9.89 10.17 -4.81
CA PHE A 187 9.86 8.81 -4.25
C PHE A 187 11.23 8.14 -4.26
N SER A 188 12.30 8.87 -4.62
CA SER A 188 13.65 8.33 -4.64
C SER A 188 14.07 7.77 -3.27
N TYR A 189 15.04 6.87 -3.28
CA TYR A 189 15.62 6.38 -2.04
C TYR A 189 16.38 7.51 -1.35
N PRO A 190 16.21 7.69 -0.03
CA PRO A 190 17.02 8.64 0.72
C PRO A 190 18.50 8.35 0.45
N LYS A 191 19.25 9.38 0.04
CA LYS A 191 20.70 9.26 -0.08
C LYS A 191 21.24 8.92 1.31
N GLU A 192 22.05 7.86 1.42
CA GLU A 192 22.77 7.58 2.65
C GLU A 192 23.55 8.84 3.04
N LYS A 193 23.24 9.41 4.21
CA LYS A 193 24.08 10.46 4.78
C LYS A 193 25.41 9.79 5.08
N SER A 194 26.44 10.10 4.29
CA SER A 194 27.83 9.79 4.59
C SER A 194 28.14 10.34 5.99
N GLN A 195 28.02 9.50 7.03
CA GLN A 195 28.61 9.76 8.33
C GLN A 195 30.11 9.51 8.18
N LYS A 196 30.82 10.47 7.57
CA LYS A 196 32.20 10.71 7.97
C LYS A 196 32.18 11.43 9.31
N GLN A 197 31.82 10.69 10.36
CA GLN A 197 32.22 11.06 11.71
C GLN A 197 33.71 10.72 11.80
N ILE A 198 34.55 11.63 11.30
CA ILE A 198 35.97 11.64 11.64
C ILE A 198 36.02 12.15 13.07
N GLY A 199 35.87 11.21 14.02
CA GLY A 199 36.37 11.44 15.36
C GLY A 199 37.89 11.37 15.32
N LEU A 200 38.52 12.40 15.88
CA LEU A 200 39.76 12.44 16.66
C LEU A 200 40.45 13.78 16.39
N PHE A 201 40.24 14.76 17.28
CA PHE A 201 41.26 15.35 18.15
C PHE A 201 40.57 15.97 19.36
#